data_AF-A0A7Y2BWH3-F1
#
_entry.id   AF-A0A7Y2BWH3-F1
#
_cell.length_a   1.000
_cell.length_b   1.000
_cell.length_c   1.000
_cell.angle_alpha   90.00
_cell.angle_beta   90.00
_cell.angle_gamma   90.00
#
_symmetry.space_group_name_H-M   'P 1'
#
loop_
_entity.id
_entity.type
_entity.pdbx_description
1 polymer ?
#
loop_
_entity_poly.entity_id
_entity_poly.type
_entity_poly.pdbx_seq_one_letter_code
_entity_poly.pdbx_strand_id
1 'polypeptide(L)'
;MPSKKYIELQEFTDDELKNELNETHNQYQKLQFDHTLRGLENPLALREVRRDIARLNTEARRRELSAMSEEDTALRTKKVARRRKK
;
A
#
# COMPACT_ATOMS: atom_id res chain seq x y z
N MET A 1 13.24 -12.24 6.79
CA MET A 1 11.92 -12.84 7.01
C MET A 1 10.86 -11.80 6.67
N PRO A 2 9.79 -12.15 5.91
CA PRO A 2 8.65 -11.26 5.78
C PRO A 2 8.11 -10.93 7.19
N SER A 3 7.75 -9.67 7.43
CA SER A 3 7.13 -9.31 8.71
C SER A 3 5.82 -10.08 8.88
N LYS A 4 5.44 -10.44 10.11
CA LYS A 4 4.19 -11.14 10.41
C LYS A 4 2.97 -10.51 9.70
N LYS A 5 2.91 -9.18 9.71
CA LYS A 5 1.90 -8.36 9.03
C LYS A 5 1.82 -8.56 7.51
N TYR A 6 2.91 -8.94 6.85
CA TYR A 6 2.91 -9.24 5.41
C TYR A 6 2.33 -10.61 5.09
N ILE A 7 2.50 -11.58 5.99
CA ILE A 7 1.92 -12.92 5.85
C ILE A 7 0.41 -12.83 6.04
N GLU A 8 -0.04 -12.11 7.07
CA GLU A 8 -1.45 -11.82 7.33
C GLU A 8 -2.14 -11.14 6.13
N LEU A 9 -1.46 -10.20 5.47
CA LEU A 9 -1.98 -9.53 4.28
C LEU A 9 -2.22 -10.45 3.06
N GLN A 10 -1.53 -11.60 2.98
CA GLN A 10 -1.75 -12.56 1.91
C GLN A 10 -2.99 -13.42 2.13
N GLU A 11 -3.43 -13.56 3.38
CA GLU A 11 -4.59 -14.39 3.75
C GLU A 11 -5.92 -13.65 3.53
N PHE A 12 -5.92 -12.32 3.45
CA PHE A 12 -7.13 -11.53 3.21
C PHE A 12 -7.72 -11.73 1.81
N THR A 13 -9.05 -11.71 1.73
CA THR A 13 -9.79 -11.62 0.46
C THR A 13 -9.64 -10.23 -0.18
N ASP A 14 -10.00 -10.09 -1.45
CA ASP A 14 -9.90 -8.80 -2.17
C ASP A 14 -10.78 -7.71 -1.56
N ASP A 15 -11.92 -8.07 -1.00
CA ASP A 15 -12.86 -7.13 -0.40
C ASP A 15 -12.42 -6.72 1.01
N GLU A 16 -11.90 -7.65 1.80
CA GLU A 16 -11.30 -7.35 3.11
C GLU A 16 -10.11 -6.40 2.96
N LEU A 17 -9.25 -6.64 1.97
CA LEU A 17 -8.08 -5.80 1.71
C LEU A 17 -8.48 -4.36 1.36
N LYS A 18 -9.56 -4.16 0.59
CA LYS A 18 -10.11 -2.82 0.29
C LYS A 18 -10.68 -2.15 1.54
N ASN A 19 -11.41 -2.89 2.36
CA ASN A 19 -12.00 -2.38 3.59
C ASN A 19 -10.91 -1.93 4.57
N GLU A 20 -9.89 -2.75 4.79
CA GLU A 20 -8.76 -2.42 5.67
C GLU A 20 -7.95 -1.21 5.14
N LEU A 21 -7.79 -1.10 3.82
CA LEU A 21 -7.18 0.08 3.20
C LEU A 21 -7.97 1.36 3.52
N ASN A 22 -9.29 1.33 3.39
CA ASN A 22 -10.14 2.48 3.71
C ASN A 22 -10.06 2.84 5.21
N GLU A 23 -10.10 1.84 6.08
CA GLU A 23 -9.98 2.04 7.53
C GLU A 23 -8.63 2.64 7.92
N THR A 24 -7.53 2.08 7.42
CA THR A 24 -6.17 2.59 7.69
C THR A 24 -5.96 3.99 7.12
N HIS A 25 -6.59 4.33 6.00
CA HIS A 25 -6.55 5.68 5.45
C HIS A 25 -7.30 6.68 6.34
N ASN A 26 -8.48 6.31 6.85
CA ASN A 26 -9.24 7.13 7.79
C ASN A 26 -8.48 7.32 9.11
N GLN A 27 -7.82 6.28 9.62
CA GLN A 27 -6.96 6.38 10.80
C GLN A 27 -5.77 7.32 10.56
N TYR A 28 -5.13 7.24 9.40
CA TYR A 28 -4.04 8.15 9.04
C TYR A 28 -4.49 9.61 9.00
N GLN A 29 -5.64 9.90 8.41
CA GLN A 29 -6.19 11.25 8.36
C GLN A 29 -6.45 11.80 9.77
N LYS A 30 -7.09 11.01 10.65
CA LYS A 30 -7.32 11.40 12.05
C LYS A 30 -6.01 11.71 12.77
N LEU A 31 -5.02 10.82 12.68
CA LEU A 31 -3.70 11.03 13.27
C LEU A 31 -2.99 12.27 12.72
N GLN A 32 -3.16 12.55 11.43
CA GLN A 32 -2.62 13.76 10.82
C GLN A 32 -3.28 15.02 11.39
N PHE A 33 -4.61 15.04 11.51
CA PHE A 33 -5.33 16.16 12.12
C PHE A 33 -4.92 16.35 13.58
N ASP A 34 -4.90 15.29 14.38
CA ASP A 34 -4.48 15.34 15.78
C ASP A 34 -3.05 15.88 15.93
N HIS A 35 -2.14 15.43 15.05
CA HIS A 35 -0.77 15.92 15.01
C HIS A 35 -0.68 17.42 14.72
N THR A 36 -1.47 17.92 13.76
CA THR A 36 -1.47 19.34 13.42
C THR A 36 -2.08 20.21 14.51
N LEU A 37 -3.07 19.70 15.24
CA LEU A 37 -3.80 20.47 16.25
C LEU A 37 -3.06 20.54 17.59
N ARG A 38 -2.59 19.40 18.10
CA ARG A 38 -2.06 19.28 19.46
C ARG A 38 -0.60 18.85 19.51
N GLY A 39 -0.02 18.47 18.38
CA GLY A 39 1.19 17.67 18.36
C GLY A 39 0.88 16.23 18.79
N LEU A 40 1.68 15.27 18.31
CA LEU A 40 1.58 13.88 18.77
C LEU A 40 2.71 13.58 19.72
N GLU A 41 2.44 12.82 20.77
CA GLU A 41 3.48 12.28 21.65
C GLU A 41 4.46 11.38 20.88
N ASN A 42 3.96 10.61 19.90
CA ASN A 42 4.80 9.75 19.08
C ASN A 42 4.61 9.98 17.57
N PRO A 43 5.45 10.83 16.94
CA PRO A 43 5.43 11.05 15.49
C PRO A 43 5.77 9.81 14.65
N LEU A 44 6.41 8.78 15.23
CA LEU A 44 6.73 7.55 14.50
C LEU A 44 5.47 6.74 14.14
N ALA A 45 4.38 6.90 14.89
CA ALA A 45 3.10 6.26 14.59
C ALA A 45 2.60 6.62 13.18
N LEU A 46 2.73 7.88 12.73
CA LEU A 46 2.39 8.26 11.36
C LEU A 46 3.24 7.51 10.32
N ARG A 47 4.51 7.25 10.63
CA ARG A 47 5.41 6.53 9.73
C ARG A 47 5.03 5.06 9.63
N GLU A 48 4.58 4.46 10.71
CA GLU A 48 4.10 3.07 10.74
C GLU A 48 2.81 2.91 9.94
N VAL A 49 1.81 3.76 10.19
CA VAL A 49 0.54 3.75 9.46
C VAL A 49 0.76 3.98 7.95
N ARG A 50 1.64 4.90 7.57
CA ARG A 50 2.01 5.08 6.14
C ARG A 50 2.63 3.84 5.53
N ARG A 51 3.48 3.12 6.26
CA ARG A 51 4.09 1.87 5.78
C ARG A 51 3.04 0.79 5.61
N ASP A 52 2.04 0.74 6.49
CA ASP A 52 0.95 -0.23 6.39
C ASP A 52 0.05 0.04 5.18
N ILE A 53 -0.31 1.30 4.92
CA ILE A 53 -1.01 1.69 3.69
C ILE A 53 -0.18 1.28 2.45
N ALA A 54 1.13 1.50 2.48
CA ALA A 54 2.00 1.10 1.35
C ALA A 54 2.04 -0.42 1.14
N ARG A 55 2.03 -1.22 2.21
CA ARG A 55 1.98 -2.69 2.13
C ARG A 55 0.66 -3.17 1.53
N LEU A 56 -0.47 -2.65 2.01
CA LEU A 56 -1.81 -2.93 1.47
C LEU A 56 -1.89 -2.63 -0.02
N ASN A 57 -1.45 -1.44 -0.43
CA ASN A 57 -1.41 -1.05 -1.85
C ASN A 57 -0.49 -1.95 -2.69
N THR A 58 0.62 -2.43 -2.11
CA THR A 58 1.56 -3.30 -2.82
C THR A 58 0.94 -4.67 -3.08
N GLU A 59 0.24 -5.24 -2.11
CA GLU A 59 -0.48 -6.52 -2.30
C GLU A 59 -1.63 -6.38 -3.29
N ALA A 60 -2.44 -5.31 -3.19
CA ALA A 60 -3.47 -5.01 -4.20
C ALA A 60 -2.86 -4.96 -5.62
N ARG A 61 -1.76 -4.21 -5.77
CA ARG A 61 -1.08 -4.08 -7.06
C ARG A 61 -0.46 -5.40 -7.53
N ARG A 62 0.01 -6.24 -6.62
CA ARG A 62 0.56 -7.57 -6.94
C ARG A 62 -0.54 -8.45 -7.53
N ARG A 63 -1.74 -8.48 -6.92
CA ARG A 63 -2.91 -9.22 -7.41
C ARG A 63 -3.35 -8.74 -8.80
N GLU A 64 -3.41 -7.42 -8.99
CA GLU A 64 -3.67 -6.83 -10.30
C GLU A 64 -2.65 -7.29 -11.34
N LEU A 65 -1.35 -7.23 -11.02
CA LEU A 65 -0.29 -7.63 -11.95
C LEU A 65 -0.33 -9.13 -12.30
N SER A 66 -0.72 -10.00 -11.37
CA SER A 66 -0.90 -11.43 -11.67
C SER A 66 -2.13 -11.71 -12.54
N ALA A 67 -3.14 -10.84 -12.50
CA ALA A 67 -4.35 -10.98 -13.31
C ALA A 67 -4.21 -10.34 -14.71
N MET A 68 -3.19 -9.50 -14.95
CA MET A 68 -2.96 -8.86 -16.25
C MET A 68 -2.51 -9.88 -17.30
N SER A 69 -2.99 -9.71 -18.54
CA SER A 69 -2.62 -10.54 -19.69
C SER A 69 -1.14 -10.34 -20.10
N GLU A 70 -0.57 -11.34 -20.78
CA GLU A 70 0.81 -11.30 -21.27
C GLU A 70 1.07 -10.11 -22.22
N GLU A 71 0.05 -9.69 -22.98
CA GLU A 71 0.15 -8.55 -23.91
C GLU A 71 0.24 -7.21 -23.16
N ASP A 72 -0.55 -7.04 -22.11
CA ASP A 72 -0.57 -5.80 -21.32
C ASP A 72 0.72 -5.63 -20.50
N THR A 73 1.30 -6.73 -20.03
CA THR A 73 2.60 -6.71 -19.34
C THR A 73 3.74 -6.33 -20.29
N ALA A 74 3.72 -6.81 -21.54
CA ALA A 74 4.72 -6.47 -22.56
C ALA A 74 4.70 -4.99 -23.00
N LEU A 75 3.52 -4.36 -23.04
CA LEU A 75 3.39 -2.92 -23.29
C LEU A 75 3.98 -2.10 -22.13
N ARG A 76 3.78 -2.56 -20.88
CA ARG A 76 4.29 -1.92 -19.67
C ARG A 76 5.82 -1.96 -19.60
N THR A 77 6.45 -3.09 -19.91
CA THR A 77 7.92 -3.25 -19.88
C THR A 77 8.62 -2.31 -20.87
N LYS A 78 8.08 -2.14 -22.09
CA LYS A 78 8.59 -1.17 -23.08
C LYS A 78 8.54 0.27 -22.58
N LYS A 79 7.44 0.69 -21.93
CA LYS A 79 7.29 2.04 -21.34
C LYS A 79 8.26 2.26 -20.17
N VAL A 80 8.44 1.27 -19.29
CA VAL A 80 9.37 1.36 -18.14
C VAL A 80 10.83 1.39 -18.59
N ALA A 81 11.21 0.54 -19.54
CA ALA A 81 12.55 0.51 -20.11
C ALA A 81 12.95 1.86 -20.73
N ARG A 82 12.01 2.55 -21.39
CA ARG A 82 12.21 3.89 -21.94
C ARG A 82 12.47 4.94 -20.86
N ARG A 83 11.75 4.87 -19.72
CA ARG A 83 11.90 5.81 -18.61
C ARG A 83 13.23 5.66 -17.86
N ARG A 84 13.81 4.45 -17.80
CA ARG A 84 15.11 4.20 -17.16
C ARG A 84 16.32 4.61 -18.01
N LYS A 85 16.11 4.82 -19.32
CA LYS A 85 17.17 5.16 -20.28
C LYS A 85 17.36 6.68 -20.43
N LYS A 86 16.53 7.48 -19.78
CA LYS A 86 16.60 8.95 -19.73
C LYS A 86 17.08 9.38 -18.35
#